data_AF-A0A351T053-F1
#
_entry.id   AF-A0A351T053-F1
#
_cell.length_a   1.000
_cell.length_b   1.000
_cell.length_c   1.000
_cell.angle_alpha   90.00
_cell.angle_beta   90.00
_cell.angle_gamma   90.00
#
_symmetry.space_group_name_H-M   'P 1'
#
loop_
_entity.id
_entity.type
_entity.pdbx_description
1 polymer ?
#
loop_
_entity_poly.entity_id
_entity_poly.type
_entity_poly.pdbx_seq_one_letter_code
_entity_poly.pdbx_strand_id
1 'polypeptide(L)'
;MKYTSDERIDTYRKWQQSQKIPINTGFLIEDVRKIEVAPWDHKGGLGAFINLDGTGETNDAYVCEIPPGKQLKVQKHLYEEMVFILDGHGATSVWQKSGKKHTFEWHPGSLFAVPLNCSYQLFNGQGNAPVRYFAVTNAPFMMNVFHNLDFIFDNDFAFTDR
;
A
#
# COMPACT_ATOMS: atom_id res chain seq x y z
N MET A 1 -28.81 -17.15 20.40
CA MET A 1 -28.63 -17.34 18.96
C MET A 1 -27.14 -17.55 18.73
N LYS A 2 -26.69 -18.79 18.51
CA LYS A 2 -25.29 -19.07 18.20
C LYS A 2 -25.12 -18.77 16.71
N TYR A 3 -24.43 -17.69 16.37
CA TYR A 3 -23.92 -17.54 15.02
C TYR A 3 -22.88 -18.65 14.84
N THR A 4 -23.28 -19.74 14.20
CA THR A 4 -22.32 -20.61 13.53
C THR A 4 -21.61 -19.74 12.52
N SER A 5 -20.29 -19.58 12.69
CA SER A 5 -19.44 -18.89 11.73
C SER A 5 -19.52 -19.62 10.40
N ASP A 6 -20.48 -19.24 9.58
CA ASP A 6 -20.39 -19.46 8.15
C ASP A 6 -19.05 -18.85 7.73
N GLU A 7 -18.16 -19.64 7.14
CA GLU A 7 -16.77 -19.28 6.89
C GLU A 7 -16.71 -18.03 5.99
N ARG A 8 -16.66 -16.86 6.61
CA ARG A 8 -16.54 -15.60 5.89
C ARG A 8 -15.30 -15.66 5.02
N ILE A 9 -15.48 -15.54 3.72
CA ILE A 9 -14.37 -15.43 2.78
C ILE A 9 -13.67 -14.11 3.09
N ASP A 10 -12.44 -14.20 3.56
CA ASP A 10 -11.58 -13.04 3.81
C ASP A 10 -10.42 -13.08 2.82
N THR A 11 -10.67 -12.53 1.63
CA THR A 11 -9.70 -12.44 0.53
C THR A 11 -8.52 -11.57 0.94
N TYR A 12 -8.78 -10.49 1.67
CA TYR A 12 -7.74 -9.58 2.12
C TYR A 12 -6.73 -10.27 3.04
N ARG A 13 -7.21 -10.94 4.09
CA ARG A 13 -6.34 -11.62 5.05
C ARG A 13 -5.55 -12.76 4.39
N LYS A 14 -6.16 -13.53 3.50
CA LYS A 14 -5.46 -14.56 2.72
C LYS A 14 -4.34 -13.95 1.88
N TRP A 15 -4.60 -12.82 1.22
CA TRP A 15 -3.60 -12.09 0.45
C TRP A 15 -2.49 -11.51 1.33
N GLN A 16 -2.80 -10.90 2.49
CA GLN A 16 -1.79 -10.39 3.42
C GLN A 16 -0.86 -11.51 3.91
N GLN A 17 -1.43 -12.65 4.30
CA GLN A 17 -0.66 -13.81 4.75
C GLN A 17 0.31 -14.33 3.67
N SER A 18 -0.09 -14.30 2.40
CA SER A 18 0.79 -14.72 1.30
C SER A 18 1.97 -13.77 1.05
N GLN A 19 1.91 -12.52 1.55
CA GLN A 19 3.00 -11.55 1.39
C GLN A 19 4.23 -11.88 2.25
N LYS A 20 4.05 -12.68 3.32
CA LYS A 20 5.14 -13.12 4.21
C LYS A 20 5.95 -11.97 4.84
N ILE A 21 5.27 -10.86 5.14
CA ILE A 21 5.83 -9.74 5.90
C ILE A 21 5.13 -9.62 7.26
N PRO A 22 5.72 -8.92 8.26
CA PRO A 22 5.09 -8.72 9.55
C PRO A 22 3.70 -8.10 9.44
N ILE A 23 2.77 -8.56 10.27
CA ILE A 23 1.42 -8.00 10.42
C ILE A 23 1.30 -7.55 11.87
N ASN A 24 1.33 -6.24 12.09
CA ASN A 24 1.19 -5.63 13.40
C ASN A 24 -0.29 -5.44 13.72
N THR A 25 -0.73 -5.88 14.90
CA THR A 25 -2.13 -5.80 15.33
C THR A 25 -2.25 -5.15 16.70
N GLY A 26 -3.47 -4.79 17.10
CA GLY A 26 -3.77 -4.19 18.41
C GLY A 26 -4.50 -2.86 18.28
N PHE A 27 -4.71 -2.16 19.38
CA PHE A 27 -5.49 -0.90 19.38
C PHE A 27 -4.68 0.33 18.97
N LEU A 28 -3.35 0.28 19.08
CA LEU A 28 -2.45 1.40 18.77
C LEU A 28 -1.08 0.91 18.31
N ILE A 29 -0.43 1.74 17.50
CA ILE A 29 1.01 1.68 17.24
C ILE A 29 1.61 2.96 17.82
N GLU A 30 2.55 2.84 18.75
CA GLU A 30 3.16 4.01 19.40
C GLU A 30 3.97 4.87 18.42
N ASP A 31 4.75 4.22 17.55
CA ASP A 31 5.57 4.88 16.56
C ASP A 31 5.78 4.01 15.31
N VAL A 32 5.15 4.41 14.20
CA VAL A 32 5.27 3.72 12.91
C VAL A 32 6.68 3.73 12.33
N ARG A 33 7.58 4.60 12.81
CA ARG A 33 8.99 4.63 12.39
C ARG A 33 9.81 3.47 12.97
N LYS A 34 9.32 2.83 14.02
CA LYS A 34 10.05 1.76 14.74
C LYS A 34 9.55 0.36 14.40
N ILE A 35 8.52 0.26 13.55
CA ILE A 35 8.01 -1.03 13.10
C ILE A 35 9.09 -1.77 12.32
N GLU A 36 9.29 -3.03 12.70
CA GLU A 36 10.13 -3.97 11.96
C GLU A 36 9.52 -4.25 10.59
N VAL A 37 10.34 -4.15 9.55
CA VAL A 37 9.96 -4.42 8.16
C VAL A 37 10.74 -5.60 7.62
N ALA A 38 10.12 -6.39 6.74
CA ALA A 38 10.76 -7.50 6.06
C ALA A 38 10.75 -7.30 4.54
N PRO A 39 11.60 -8.01 3.77
CA PRO A 39 11.58 -7.95 2.31
C PRO A 39 10.17 -8.24 1.77
N TRP A 40 9.66 -7.32 0.94
CA TRP A 40 8.31 -7.39 0.42
C TRP A 40 8.32 -7.55 -1.10
N ASP A 41 8.19 -8.80 -1.56
CA ASP A 41 8.29 -9.13 -2.99
C ASP A 41 7.29 -8.37 -3.86
N HIS A 42 6.07 -8.13 -3.37
CA HIS A 42 5.03 -7.42 -4.13
C HIS A 42 5.42 -5.97 -4.45
N LYS A 43 6.02 -5.25 -3.48
CA LYS A 43 6.47 -3.86 -3.65
C LYS A 43 7.93 -3.75 -4.12
N GLY A 44 8.76 -4.77 -3.95
CA GLY A 44 10.20 -4.71 -4.28
C GLY A 44 11.04 -3.88 -3.31
N GLY A 45 10.52 -3.61 -2.12
CA GLY A 45 11.20 -2.91 -1.02
C GLY A 45 11.11 -3.73 0.26
N LEU A 46 11.04 -3.06 1.41
CA LEU A 46 10.70 -3.70 2.68
C LEU A 46 9.33 -3.19 3.14
N GLY A 47 8.60 -3.99 3.91
CA GLY A 47 7.37 -3.50 4.52
C GLY A 47 6.84 -4.33 5.67
N ALA A 48 5.77 -3.81 6.27
CA ALA A 48 5.00 -4.45 7.31
C ALA A 48 3.56 -3.89 7.30
N PHE A 49 2.58 -4.76 7.48
CA PHE A 49 1.18 -4.38 7.63
C PHE A 49 0.87 -3.92 9.05
N ILE A 50 -0.17 -3.11 9.18
CA ILE A 50 -0.76 -2.60 10.42
C ILE A 50 -2.28 -2.76 10.31
N ASN A 51 -2.83 -3.71 11.08
CA ASN A 51 -4.25 -3.98 11.15
C ASN A 51 -4.73 -3.67 12.57
N LEU A 52 -5.21 -2.45 12.79
CA LEU A 52 -5.67 -2.03 14.11
C LEU A 52 -7.05 -2.62 14.45
N ASP A 53 -7.25 -2.93 15.72
CA ASP A 53 -8.53 -3.37 16.24
C ASP A 53 -9.55 -2.23 16.20
N GLY A 54 -10.78 -2.53 15.78
CA GLY A 54 -11.87 -1.56 15.73
C GLY A 54 -12.03 -0.80 14.41
N THR A 55 -11.20 -1.05 13.39
CA THR A 55 -11.38 -0.47 12.04
C THR A 55 -12.54 -1.10 11.27
N GLY A 56 -13.04 -2.25 11.73
CA GLY A 56 -14.12 -3.00 11.06
C GLY A 56 -13.75 -3.47 9.66
N GLU A 57 -12.46 -3.65 9.36
CA GLU A 57 -11.94 -4.01 8.04
C GLU A 57 -12.34 -3.02 6.92
N THR A 58 -12.65 -1.78 7.27
CA THR A 58 -12.94 -0.71 6.30
C THR A 58 -11.66 -0.15 5.68
N ASN A 59 -10.56 -0.19 6.43
CA ASN A 59 -9.23 0.20 6.00
C ASN A 59 -8.15 -0.61 6.74
N ASP A 60 -6.93 -0.50 6.25
CA ASP A 60 -5.72 -0.88 6.97
C ASP A 60 -4.60 0.13 6.67
N ALA A 61 -3.44 -0.13 7.27
CA ALA A 61 -2.25 0.61 6.93
C ALA A 61 -1.03 -0.30 6.76
N TYR A 62 0.02 0.26 6.19
CA TYR A 62 1.32 -0.41 6.14
C TYR A 62 2.46 0.62 6.22
N VAL A 63 3.62 0.15 6.65
CA VAL A 63 4.89 0.88 6.51
C VAL A 63 5.68 0.22 5.40
N CYS A 64 6.35 1.03 4.58
CA CYS A 64 7.25 0.54 3.55
C CYS A 64 8.53 1.37 3.51
N GLU A 65 9.63 0.67 3.25
CA GLU A 65 10.93 1.28 3.03
C GLU A 65 11.45 1.03 1.63
N ILE A 66 12.07 2.06 1.07
CA ILE A 66 12.79 2.00 -0.20
C ILE A 66 14.29 2.11 0.12
N PRO A 67 15.10 1.07 -0.15
CA PRO A 67 16.53 1.12 0.15
C PRO A 67 17.26 2.27 -0.57
N PRO A 68 18.47 2.65 -0.12
CA PRO A 68 19.22 3.76 -0.70
C PRO A 68 19.41 3.64 -2.22
N GLY A 69 19.03 4.69 -2.95
CA GLY A 69 19.15 4.81 -4.40
C GLY A 69 18.33 3.79 -5.20
N LYS A 70 17.34 3.14 -4.56
CA LYS A 70 16.46 2.15 -5.19
C LYS A 70 15.09 2.74 -5.51
N GLN A 71 14.31 1.96 -6.22
CA GLN A 71 12.91 2.19 -6.53
C GLN A 71 12.09 0.96 -6.15
N LEU A 72 10.81 1.17 -5.84
CA LEU A 72 9.85 0.08 -5.73
C LEU A 72 9.51 -0.49 -7.11
N LYS A 73 8.89 -1.67 -7.15
CA LYS A 73 8.24 -2.20 -8.34
C LYS A 73 7.10 -1.27 -8.77
N VAL A 74 6.79 -1.28 -10.06
CA VAL A 74 5.58 -0.63 -10.56
C VAL A 74 4.37 -1.28 -9.89
N GLN A 75 3.41 -0.46 -9.47
CA GLN A 75 2.18 -0.87 -8.82
C GLN A 75 0.99 -0.35 -9.61
N LYS A 76 -0.11 -1.09 -9.56
CA LYS A 76 -1.43 -0.72 -10.09
C LYS A 76 -2.46 -1.49 -9.30
N HIS A 77 -3.50 -0.83 -8.83
CA HIS A 77 -4.55 -1.46 -8.05
C HIS A 77 -5.85 -0.67 -8.07
N LEU A 78 -6.94 -1.38 -7.77
CA LEU A 78 -8.29 -0.84 -7.66
C LEU A 78 -8.70 -0.67 -6.18
N TYR A 79 -7.89 0.08 -5.42
CA TYR A 79 -8.25 0.59 -4.09
C TYR A 79 -7.60 1.97 -3.88
N GLU A 80 -8.09 2.73 -2.91
CA GLU A 80 -7.52 4.02 -2.54
C GLU A 80 -6.27 3.79 -1.68
N GLU A 81 -5.22 4.57 -1.93
CA GLU A 81 -3.97 4.54 -1.17
C GLU A 81 -3.48 5.97 -0.92
N MET A 82 -3.46 6.37 0.35
CA MET A 82 -2.86 7.63 0.79
C MET A 82 -1.48 7.36 1.39
N VAL A 83 -0.47 8.06 0.92
CA VAL A 83 0.94 7.91 1.30
C VAL A 83 1.41 9.14 2.05
N PHE A 84 1.97 8.91 3.25
CA PHE A 84 2.61 9.92 4.08
C PHE A 84 4.10 9.60 4.25
N ILE A 85 4.97 10.52 3.83
CA ILE A 85 6.42 10.32 3.92
C ILE A 85 6.89 10.58 5.36
N LEU A 86 7.45 9.56 6.00
CA LEU A 86 7.98 9.66 7.36
C LEU A 86 9.41 10.18 7.35
N ASP A 87 10.25 9.60 6.49
CA ASP A 87 11.68 9.88 6.40
C ASP A 87 12.17 9.80 4.95
N GLY A 88 13.10 10.69 4.62
CA GLY A 88 13.79 10.73 3.34
C GLY A 88 13.11 11.53 2.23
N HIS A 89 13.75 11.56 1.06
CA HIS A 89 13.37 12.36 -0.11
C HIS A 89 13.34 11.49 -1.37
N GLY A 90 12.48 11.85 -2.29
CA GLY A 90 12.34 11.10 -3.53
C GLY A 90 11.25 11.64 -4.42
N ALA A 91 10.78 10.76 -5.30
CA ALA A 91 9.76 11.12 -6.26
C ALA A 91 8.80 9.95 -6.50
N THR A 92 7.60 10.29 -6.96
CA THR A 92 6.61 9.31 -7.42
C THR A 92 6.28 9.64 -8.86
N SER A 93 6.32 8.64 -9.73
CA SER A 93 5.74 8.74 -11.07
C SER A 93 4.39 8.04 -11.12
N VAL A 94 3.42 8.64 -11.81
CA VAL A 94 2.07 8.11 -12.02
C VAL A 94 1.68 8.25 -13.50
N TRP A 95 1.01 7.24 -14.07
CA TRP A 95 0.52 7.25 -15.44
C TRP A 95 -0.67 6.31 -15.64
N GLN A 96 -1.52 6.64 -16.62
CA GLN A 96 -2.55 5.74 -17.15
C GLN A 96 -2.05 5.04 -18.42
N LYS A 97 -2.75 3.99 -18.88
CA LYS A 97 -2.38 3.14 -20.03
C LYS A 97 -1.99 3.92 -21.29
N SER A 98 -2.67 5.04 -21.56
CA SER A 98 -2.41 5.92 -22.71
C SER A 98 -2.11 7.37 -22.29
N GLY A 99 -1.87 7.59 -21.00
CA GLY A 99 -1.67 8.92 -20.42
C GLY A 99 -0.21 9.34 -20.38
N LYS A 100 0.02 10.65 -20.24
CA LYS A 100 1.36 11.17 -19.95
C LYS A 100 1.81 10.69 -18.56
N LYS A 101 3.09 10.33 -18.45
CA LYS A 101 3.72 10.05 -17.16
C LYS A 101 3.99 11.37 -16.44
N HIS A 102 3.41 11.52 -15.25
CA HIS A 102 3.62 12.66 -14.36
C HIS A 102 4.54 12.23 -13.22
N THR A 103 5.50 13.07 -12.87
CA THR A 103 6.39 12.85 -11.73
C THR A 103 6.34 14.06 -10.82
N PHE A 104 6.26 13.82 -9.52
CA PHE A 104 6.36 14.84 -8.49
C PHE A 104 7.33 14.38 -7.40
N GLU A 105 8.00 15.35 -6.80
CA GLU A 105 8.95 15.13 -5.71
C GLU A 105 8.25 15.25 -4.35
N TRP A 106 8.82 14.61 -3.34
CA TRP A 106 8.33 14.65 -1.97
C TRP A 106 9.50 14.59 -0.99
N HIS A 107 9.22 15.01 0.24
CA HIS A 107 10.13 15.07 1.36
C HIS A 107 9.39 14.64 2.64
N PRO A 108 10.04 14.55 3.81
CA PRO A 108 9.36 14.19 5.04
C PRO A 108 8.18 15.13 5.33
N GLY A 109 7.04 14.56 5.69
CA GLY A 109 5.78 15.29 5.92
C GLY A 109 4.91 15.50 4.68
N SER A 110 5.36 15.13 3.48
CA SER A 110 4.51 15.15 2.28
C SER A 110 3.39 14.10 2.40
N LEU A 111 2.17 14.47 2.02
CA LEU A 111 0.99 13.61 1.92
C LEU A 111 0.45 13.66 0.49
N PHE A 112 0.20 12.50 -0.11
CA PHE A 112 -0.44 12.41 -1.42
C PHE A 112 -1.29 11.15 -1.55
N ALA A 113 -2.28 11.18 -2.44
CA ALA A 113 -3.05 10.01 -2.84
C ALA A 113 -2.60 9.55 -4.22
N VAL A 114 -2.53 8.23 -4.42
CA VAL A 114 -2.34 7.66 -5.75
C VAL A 114 -3.71 7.54 -6.44
N PRO A 115 -3.91 8.14 -7.62
CA PRO A 115 -5.18 8.01 -8.33
C PRO A 115 -5.54 6.54 -8.61
N LEU A 116 -6.82 6.21 -8.39
CA LEU A 116 -7.35 4.86 -8.54
C LEU A 116 -7.04 4.25 -9.93
N ASN A 117 -6.62 2.99 -9.93
CA ASN A 117 -6.29 2.19 -11.12
C ASN A 117 -5.25 2.80 -12.09
N CYS A 118 -4.43 3.73 -11.61
CA CYS A 118 -3.26 4.20 -12.33
C CYS A 118 -2.04 3.33 -12.03
N SER A 119 -1.10 3.26 -12.99
CA SER A 119 0.22 2.71 -12.73
C SER A 119 1.09 3.76 -12.04
N TYR A 120 1.85 3.35 -11.04
CA TYR A 120 2.73 4.24 -10.30
C TYR A 120 4.00 3.56 -9.81
N GLN A 121 5.03 4.35 -9.50
CA GLN A 121 6.31 3.88 -8.98
C GLN A 121 6.95 4.94 -8.09
N LEU A 122 7.44 4.52 -6.93
CA LEU A 122 8.13 5.39 -5.96
C LEU A 122 9.64 5.16 -6.05
N PHE A 123 10.40 6.25 -5.94
CA PHE A 123 11.85 6.29 -6.07
C PHE A 123 12.46 6.93 -4.83
N ASN A 124 13.52 6.30 -4.28
CA ASN A 124 14.36 6.93 -3.27
C ASN A 124 15.43 7.78 -3.97
N GLY A 125 15.41 9.09 -3.75
CA GLY A 125 16.37 10.04 -4.32
C GLY A 125 17.72 10.06 -3.60
N GLN A 126 17.84 9.38 -2.45
CA GLN A 126 19.03 9.39 -1.61
C GLN A 126 19.85 8.12 -1.79
N GLY A 127 21.15 8.26 -2.07
CA GLY A 127 22.07 7.13 -2.24
C GLY A 127 22.63 6.53 -0.95
N ASN A 128 22.37 7.13 0.22
CA ASN A 128 23.03 6.79 1.48
C ASN A 128 22.07 6.44 2.64
N ALA A 129 20.76 6.63 2.48
CA ALA A 129 19.76 6.36 3.52
C ALA A 129 18.46 5.83 2.89
N PRO A 130 17.71 4.97 3.58
CA PRO A 130 16.40 4.53 3.12
C PRO A 130 15.39 5.67 3.20
N VAL A 131 14.35 5.58 2.36
CA VAL A 131 13.09 6.30 2.57
C VAL A 131 12.16 5.40 3.36
N ARG A 132 11.43 5.95 4.32
CA ARG A 132 10.32 5.27 5.00
C ARG A 132 9.03 6.06 4.78
N TYR A 133 7.96 5.38 4.42
CA TYR A 133 6.63 5.97 4.35
C TYR A 133 5.59 5.09 5.02
N PHE A 134 4.52 5.73 5.46
CA PHE A 134 3.31 5.11 5.99
C PHE A 134 2.19 5.30 4.98
N ALA A 135 1.39 4.27 4.75
CA ALA A 135 0.26 4.35 3.84
C ALA A 135 -1.01 3.77 4.48
N VAL A 136 -2.15 4.38 4.19
CA VAL A 136 -3.48 3.89 4.58
C VAL A 136 -4.23 3.52 3.31
N THR A 137 -4.88 2.37 3.33
CA THR A 137 -5.63 1.85 2.18
C THR A 137 -7.03 1.41 2.55
N ASN A 138 -7.96 1.42 1.59
CA ASN A 138 -9.22 0.69 1.72
C ASN A 138 -9.16 -0.70 1.02
N ALA A 139 -7.95 -1.25 0.82
CA ALA A 139 -7.75 -2.57 0.24
C ALA A 139 -8.52 -3.69 0.96
N PRO A 140 -8.65 -3.71 2.31
CA PRO A 140 -9.42 -4.76 2.98
C PRO A 140 -10.86 -4.80 2.54
N PHE A 141 -11.50 -3.64 2.48
CA PHE A 141 -12.87 -3.51 2.02
C PHE A 141 -12.99 -3.93 0.54
N MET A 142 -12.15 -3.38 -0.34
CA MET A 142 -12.25 -3.65 -1.77
C MET A 142 -12.01 -5.13 -2.11
N MET A 143 -10.99 -5.76 -1.52
CA MET A 143 -10.71 -7.17 -1.77
C MET A 143 -11.80 -8.09 -1.22
N ASN A 144 -12.41 -7.74 -0.08
CA ASN A 144 -13.49 -8.50 0.53
C ASN A 144 -14.87 -8.21 -0.09
N VAL A 145 -15.01 -7.17 -0.92
CA VAL A 145 -16.21 -6.95 -1.74
C VAL A 145 -16.13 -7.74 -3.05
N PHE A 146 -15.00 -7.68 -3.75
CA PHE A 146 -14.88 -8.29 -5.08
C PHE A 146 -14.48 -9.77 -5.04
N HIS A 147 -13.80 -10.21 -3.97
CA HIS A 147 -13.26 -11.57 -3.84
C HIS A 147 -12.46 -12.07 -5.06
N ASN A 148 -11.83 -11.14 -5.79
CA ASN A 148 -11.11 -11.43 -7.03
C ASN A 148 -9.88 -10.53 -7.13
N LEU A 149 -8.68 -11.11 -6.95
CA LEU A 149 -7.43 -10.36 -6.96
C LEU A 149 -7.03 -9.90 -8.37
N ASP A 150 -7.37 -10.65 -9.41
CA ASP A 150 -7.11 -10.26 -10.80
C ASP A 150 -7.91 -8.99 -11.15
N PHE A 151 -9.16 -8.89 -10.67
CA PHE A 151 -9.95 -7.67 -10.81
C PHE A 151 -9.39 -6.49 -10.01
N ILE A 152 -8.66 -6.75 -8.92
CA ILE A 152 -8.04 -5.69 -8.11
C ILE A 152 -6.73 -5.21 -8.73
N PHE A 153 -5.88 -6.11 -9.22
CA PHE A 153 -4.51 -5.78 -9.65
C PHE A 153 -4.33 -5.71 -11.17
N ASP A 154 -5.09 -6.50 -11.93
CA ASP A 154 -4.92 -6.68 -13.39
C ASP A 154 -6.13 -6.15 -14.19
N ASN A 155 -6.86 -5.19 -13.64
CA ASN A 155 -8.01 -4.57 -14.29
C ASN A 155 -7.62 -3.45 -15.25
N ASP A 156 -8.02 -3.57 -16.52
CA ASP A 156 -7.65 -2.65 -17.60
C ASP A 156 -8.53 -1.40 -17.76
N PHE A 157 -9.55 -1.22 -16.92
CA PHE A 157 -10.44 -0.06 -16.97
C PHE A 157 -9.71 1.25 -16.64
N ALA A 158 -9.80 2.24 -17.52
CA ALA A 158 -9.20 3.54 -17.33
C ALA A 158 -10.27 4.57 -16.91
N PHE A 159 -10.13 5.16 -15.72
CA PHE A 159 -10.97 6.27 -15.26
C PHE A 159 -10.54 7.56 -15.96
N THR A 160 -11.00 7.77 -17.19
CA THR A 160 -10.66 8.96 -18.01
C THR A 160 -11.55 10.18 -17.73
N ASP A 161 -12.57 9.99 -16.89
CA ASP A 161 -13.57 10.97 -16.49
C ASP A 161 -13.26 11.66 -15.14
N ARG A 162 -12.12 11.32 -14.53
CA ARG A 162 -11.63 11.88 -13.28
C ARG A 162 -10.62 13.01 -13.47
#